data_AF-A0A3M1DFM8-F1
#
_entry.id   AF-A0A3M1DFM8-F1
#
_cell.length_a   1.000
_cell.length_b   1.000
_cell.length_c   1.000
_cell.angle_alpha   90.00
_cell.angle_beta   90.00
_cell.angle_gamma   90.00
#
_symmetry.space_group_name_H-M   'P 1'
#
loop_
_entity.id
_entity.type
_entity.pdbx_description
1 polymer ?
#
loop_
_entity_poly.entity_id
_entity_poly.type
_entity_poly.pdbx_seq_one_letter_code
_entity_poly.pdbx_strand_id
1 'polypeptide(L)'
;MGVFFRRHLPHIQVPGATYFITFRLAGSLPGEVLMRVQEAYQAYLRRLECALSGSAMQAERYRAQKRYFAHLDALLDQVRYGPRWLAQKECAQIVATCIRELAPTHYRLHAFCI
;
A
#
# COMPACT_ATOMS: atom_id res chain seq x y z
N MET A 1 8.15 16.68 -17.27
CA MET A 1 7.92 15.66 -16.22
C MET A 1 6.78 14.77 -16.68
N GLY A 2 7.04 13.48 -16.89
CA GLY A 2 5.99 12.54 -17.30
C GLY A 2 5.08 12.19 -16.13
N VAL A 3 3.77 12.20 -16.36
CA VAL A 3 2.76 11.77 -15.37
C VAL A 3 2.93 10.29 -14.99
N PHE A 4 3.56 9.51 -15.87
CA PHE A 4 3.85 8.10 -15.69
C PHE A 4 5.25 7.78 -16.21
N PHE A 5 6.01 7.02 -15.42
CA PHE A 5 7.19 6.30 -15.90
C PHE A 5 7.32 4.98 -15.16
N ARG A 6 8.12 4.03 -15.67
CA ARG A 6 8.24 2.70 -15.07
C ARG A 6 9.71 2.32 -14.93
N ARG A 7 10.12 1.95 -13.70
CA ARG A 7 11.36 1.21 -13.45
C ARG A 7 10.98 -0.23 -13.09
N HIS A 8 11.33 -0.70 -11.90
CA HIS A 8 10.83 -1.98 -11.41
C HIS A 8 9.32 -1.94 -11.09
N LEU A 9 8.82 -0.78 -10.63
CA LEU A 9 7.40 -0.51 -10.38
C LEU A 9 6.92 0.70 -11.20
N PRO A 10 5.60 0.81 -11.48
CA PRO A 10 5.04 2.01 -12.09
C PRO A 10 5.14 3.18 -11.10
N HIS A 11 5.60 4.31 -11.61
CA HIS A 11 5.63 5.59 -10.90
C HIS A 11 4.58 6.50 -11.53
N ILE A 12 3.62 6.94 -10.73
CA ILE A 12 2.57 7.88 -11.13
C ILE A 12 2.79 9.17 -10.36
N GLN A 13 2.95 10.28 -11.08
CA GLN A 13 3.18 11.61 -10.53
C GLN A 13 2.27 12.61 -11.27
N VAL A 14 0.99 12.57 -10.93
CA VAL A 14 0.00 13.56 -11.38
C VAL A 14 0.26 14.88 -10.65
N PRO A 15 0.56 15.98 -11.36
CA PRO A 15 0.75 17.29 -10.75
C PRO A 15 -0.49 17.72 -9.96
N GLY A 16 -0.28 18.22 -8.74
CA GLY A 16 -1.37 18.68 -7.86
C GLY A 16 -2.24 17.59 -7.25
N ALA A 17 -2.03 16.30 -7.55
CA ALA A 17 -2.78 15.23 -6.92
C ALA A 17 -2.39 15.03 -5.45
N THR A 18 -3.36 14.64 -4.64
CA THR A 18 -3.17 14.23 -3.25
C THR A 18 -2.98 12.71 -3.18
N TYR A 19 -1.93 12.26 -2.50
CA TYR A 19 -1.63 10.85 -2.31
C TYR A 19 -1.84 10.46 -0.86
N PHE A 20 -2.51 9.33 -0.64
CA PHE A 20 -2.55 8.65 0.66
C PHE A 20 -1.57 7.47 0.59
N ILE A 21 -0.54 7.51 1.42
CA ILE A 21 0.56 6.54 1.42
C ILE A 21 0.54 5.79 2.74
N THR A 22 0.56 4.46 2.65
CA THR A 22 0.75 3.56 3.80
C THR A 22 2.00 2.74 3.57
N PHE A 23 2.73 2.44 4.65
CA PHE A 23 3.90 1.57 4.61
C PHE A 23 3.94 0.71 5.88
N ARG A 24 4.72 -0.36 5.81
CA ARG A 24 4.88 -1.35 6.88
C ARG A 24 6.36 -1.67 7.04
N LEU A 25 6.74 -2.08 8.26
CA LEU A 25 8.10 -2.54 8.55
C LEU A 25 8.41 -3.82 7.78
N ALA A 26 9.68 -4.01 7.40
CA ALA A 26 10.12 -5.30 6.86
C ALA A 26 9.90 -6.41 7.91
N GLY A 27 9.43 -7.58 7.47
CA GLY A 27 9.23 -8.74 8.35
C GLY A 27 7.92 -8.77 9.16
N SER A 28 7.14 -7.69 9.25
CA SER A 28 5.83 -7.72 9.93
C SER A 28 4.72 -8.53 9.23
N LEU A 29 5.01 -9.23 8.13
CA LEU A 29 4.16 -10.21 7.46
C LEU A 29 5.09 -11.27 6.87
N PRO A 30 4.86 -12.56 7.14
CA PRO A 30 5.64 -13.63 6.52
C PRO A 30 5.44 -13.65 5.01
N GLY A 31 6.50 -13.93 4.26
CA GLY A 31 6.45 -13.99 2.79
C GLY A 31 5.42 -14.99 2.28
N GLU A 32 5.32 -16.16 2.91
CA GLU A 32 4.35 -17.21 2.57
C GLU A 32 2.89 -16.72 2.71
N VAL A 33 2.59 -15.94 3.75
CA VAL A 33 1.25 -15.37 3.96
C VAL A 33 0.94 -14.37 2.86
N LEU A 34 1.89 -13.48 2.55
CA LEU A 34 1.73 -12.50 1.47
C LEU A 34 1.52 -13.19 0.11
N MET A 35 2.32 -14.21 -0.20
CA MET A 35 2.19 -15.00 -1.42
C MET A 35 0.80 -15.63 -1.54
N ARG A 36 0.32 -16.31 -0.48
CA ARG A 36 -0.99 -16.95 -0.49
C ARG A 36 -2.13 -15.97 -0.72
N VAL A 37 -2.09 -14.81 -0.05
CA VAL A 37 -3.12 -13.76 -0.20
C VAL A 37 -3.07 -13.17 -1.61
N GLN A 38 -1.87 -12.93 -2.15
CA GLN A 38 -1.69 -12.44 -3.51
C GLN A 38 -2.19 -13.44 -4.55
N GLU A 39 -1.85 -14.73 -4.41
CA GLU A 39 -2.32 -15.79 -5.30
C GLU A 39 -3.85 -15.90 -5.31
N ALA A 40 -4.49 -15.86 -4.13
CA ALA A 40 -5.94 -15.88 -4.01
C ALA A 40 -6.59 -14.67 -4.71
N TYR A 41 -6.01 -13.48 -4.52
CA TYR A 41 -6.47 -12.27 -5.19
C TYR A 41 -6.33 -12.37 -6.72
N GLN A 42 -5.19 -12.81 -7.21
CA GLN A 42 -4.95 -12.98 -8.65
C GLN A 42 -5.85 -14.05 -9.26
N ALA A 43 -6.09 -15.17 -8.57
CA ALA A 43 -7.02 -16.19 -9.01
C ALA A 43 -8.46 -15.68 -9.07
N TYR A 44 -8.87 -14.88 -8.09
CA TYR A 44 -10.19 -14.23 -8.12
C TYR A 44 -10.31 -13.25 -9.29
N LEU A 45 -9.30 -12.41 -9.53
CA LEU A 45 -9.29 -11.49 -10.67
C LEU A 45 -9.45 -12.25 -11.98
N ARG A 46 -8.64 -13.29 -12.24
CA ARG A 46 -8.73 -14.11 -13.46
C ARG A 46 -10.14 -14.64 -13.71
N ARG A 47 -10.83 -15.11 -12.65
CA ARG A 47 -12.22 -15.59 -12.76
C ARG A 47 -13.18 -14.48 -13.14
N LEU A 48 -12.99 -13.26 -12.62
CA LEU A 48 -13.80 -12.11 -13.01
C LEU A 48 -13.60 -11.72 -14.48
N GLU A 49 -12.37 -11.79 -15.00
CA GLU A 49 -12.08 -11.43 -16.40
C GLU A 49 -12.76 -12.39 -17.39
N CYS A 50 -13.01 -13.64 -16.99
CA CYS A 50 -13.78 -14.59 -17.79
C CYS A 50 -15.30 -14.37 -17.73
N ALA A 51 -15.81 -13.70 -16.69
CA ALA A 51 -17.24 -13.61 -16.42
C ALA A 51 -17.84 -12.22 -16.68
N LEU A 52 -17.04 -11.16 -16.57
CA LEU A 52 -17.48 -9.77 -16.63
C LEU A 52 -16.63 -8.96 -17.60
N SER A 53 -17.22 -7.91 -18.15
CA SER A 53 -16.53 -6.93 -18.98
C SER A 53 -17.02 -5.51 -18.68
N GLY A 54 -16.32 -4.50 -19.20
CA GLY A 54 -16.70 -3.10 -19.07
C GLY A 54 -16.84 -2.63 -17.61
N SER A 55 -17.83 -1.77 -17.37
CA SER A 55 -18.05 -1.11 -16.07
C SER A 55 -18.30 -2.08 -14.92
N ALA A 56 -18.99 -3.19 -15.18
CA ALA A 56 -19.24 -4.24 -14.19
C ALA A 56 -17.93 -4.89 -13.72
N MET A 57 -17.00 -5.16 -14.65
CA MET A 57 -15.67 -5.66 -14.32
C MET A 57 -14.86 -4.64 -13.51
N GLN A 58 -14.88 -3.35 -13.88
CA GLN A 58 -14.16 -2.32 -13.11
C GLN A 58 -14.69 -2.19 -11.68
N ALA A 59 -16.01 -2.21 -11.49
CA ALA A 59 -16.63 -2.15 -10.16
C ALA A 59 -16.22 -3.35 -9.29
N GLU A 60 -16.25 -4.57 -9.84
CA GLU A 60 -15.84 -5.77 -9.11
C GLU A 60 -14.33 -5.81 -8.83
N ARG A 61 -13.49 -5.35 -9.75
CA ARG A 61 -12.04 -5.20 -9.49
C ARG A 61 -11.78 -4.25 -8.32
N TYR A 62 -12.49 -3.13 -8.25
CA TYR A 62 -12.36 -2.18 -7.15
C TYR A 62 -12.80 -2.80 -5.81
N ARG A 63 -13.92 -3.54 -5.78
CA ARG A 63 -14.38 -4.28 -4.59
C ARG A 63 -13.38 -5.38 -4.18
N ALA A 64 -12.80 -6.09 -5.15
CA ALA A 64 -11.77 -7.09 -4.91
C ALA A 64 -10.53 -6.48 -4.26
N GLN A 65 -10.07 -5.35 -4.80
CA GLN A 65 -8.92 -4.62 -4.26
C GLN A 65 -9.17 -4.16 -2.83
N LYS A 66 -10.37 -3.65 -2.50
CA LYS A 66 -10.73 -3.29 -1.12
C LYS A 66 -10.66 -4.47 -0.17
N ARG A 67 -11.24 -5.62 -0.56
CA ARG A 67 -11.20 -6.84 0.27
C ARG A 67 -9.78 -7.36 0.47
N TYR A 68 -8.97 -7.33 -0.59
CA TYR A 68 -7.55 -7.67 -0.53
C TYR A 68 -6.80 -6.78 0.45
N PHE A 69 -6.98 -5.45 0.35
CA PHE A 69 -6.36 -4.50 1.26
C PHE A 69 -6.81 -4.72 2.70
N ALA A 70 -8.12 -4.82 2.96
CA ALA A 70 -8.67 -5.05 4.30
C ALA A 70 -8.18 -6.37 4.91
N HIS A 71 -7.97 -7.41 4.11
CA HIS A 71 -7.42 -8.66 4.59
C HIS A 71 -5.95 -8.53 5.03
N LEU A 72 -5.13 -7.82 4.24
CA LEU A 72 -3.75 -7.52 4.64
C LEU A 72 -3.69 -6.65 5.89
N ASP A 73 -4.54 -5.63 5.97
CA ASP A 73 -4.65 -4.72 7.12
C ASP A 73 -4.99 -5.50 8.40
N ALA A 74 -6.01 -6.36 8.34
CA ALA A 74 -6.39 -7.22 9.46
C ALA A 74 -5.30 -8.22 9.88
N LEU A 75 -4.38 -8.60 8.97
CA LEU A 75 -3.21 -9.42 9.32
C LEU A 75 -2.12 -8.59 9.99
N LEU A 76 -1.92 -7.34 9.55
CA LEU A 76 -0.97 -6.40 10.15
C LEU A 76 -1.38 -6.03 11.58
N ASP A 77 -2.67 -5.78 11.81
CA ASP A 77 -3.24 -5.39 13.10
C ASP A 77 -3.02 -6.43 14.20
N GLN A 78 -2.79 -7.69 13.84
CA GLN A 78 -2.53 -8.75 14.81
C GLN A 78 -1.11 -8.67 15.40
N VAL A 79 -0.21 -7.90 14.78
CA VAL A 79 1.18 -7.67 15.21
C VAL A 79 1.91 -8.96 15.62
N ARG A 80 1.65 -10.07 14.91
CA ARG A 80 2.19 -11.40 15.26
C ARG A 80 3.65 -11.57 14.87
N TYR A 81 4.07 -10.87 13.83
CA TYR A 81 5.33 -11.13 13.18
C TYR A 81 6.21 -9.91 13.18
N GLY A 82 7.49 -10.24 13.18
CA GLY A 82 8.51 -9.29 12.92
C GLY A 82 8.56 -8.18 13.98
N PRO A 83 9.14 -7.06 13.58
CA PRO A 83 9.68 -6.11 14.52
C PRO A 83 8.76 -4.91 14.72
N ARG A 84 8.80 -4.35 15.94
CA ARG A 84 7.94 -3.24 16.35
C ARG A 84 8.76 -1.97 16.60
N TRP A 85 9.70 -1.65 15.70
CA TRP A 85 10.59 -0.50 15.89
C TRP A 85 9.83 0.81 16.06
N LEU A 86 8.69 0.99 15.38
CA LEU A 86 7.89 2.21 15.55
C LEU A 86 7.20 2.33 16.91
N ALA A 87 7.18 1.27 17.74
CA ALA A 87 6.79 1.37 19.14
C ALA A 87 7.88 2.00 20.02
N GLN A 88 9.14 2.04 19.53
CA GLN A 88 10.24 2.73 20.19
C GLN A 88 10.23 4.20 19.74
N LYS A 89 10.17 5.11 20.72
CA LYS A 89 10.03 6.55 20.47
C LYS A 89 11.16 7.08 19.60
N GLU A 90 12.37 6.59 19.80
CA GLU A 90 13.59 7.01 19.11
C GLU A 90 13.51 6.66 17.62
N CYS A 91 13.10 5.43 17.30
CA CYS A 91 12.90 4.99 15.91
C CYS A 91 11.74 5.71 15.23
N ALA A 92 10.61 5.86 15.92
CA ALA A 92 9.45 6.61 15.40
C ALA A 92 9.82 8.07 15.09
N GLN A 93 10.64 8.68 15.95
CA GLN A 93 11.10 10.06 15.75
C GLN A 93 11.98 10.22 14.51
N ILE A 94 12.84 9.25 14.18
CA ILE A 94 13.65 9.28 12.95
C ILE A 94 12.73 9.37 11.73
N VAL A 95 11.73 8.49 11.65
CA VAL A 95 10.78 8.47 10.52
C VAL A 95 9.96 9.75 10.48
N ALA A 96 9.48 10.24 11.63
CA ALA A 96 8.72 11.49 11.74
C ALA A 96 9.53 12.69 11.25
N THR A 97 10.81 12.74 11.61
CA THR A 97 11.73 13.81 11.18
C THR A 97 11.94 13.75 9.68
N CYS A 98 12.24 12.59 9.09
CA CYS A 98 12.41 12.46 7.65
C CYS A 98 11.16 12.89 6.86
N ILE A 99 9.96 12.52 7.30
CA ILE A 99 8.70 12.94 6.65
C ILE A 99 8.55 14.46 6.68
N ARG A 100 8.96 15.13 7.76
CA ARG A 100 8.88 16.59 7.88
C ARG A 100 9.95 17.29 7.05
N GLU A 101 11.20 16.83 7.10
CA GLU A 101 12.33 17.47 6.41
C GLU A 101 12.23 17.43 4.89
N LEU A 102 11.62 16.38 4.33
CA LEU A 102 11.36 16.31 2.89
C LEU A 102 10.24 17.25 2.43
N ALA A 103 9.43 17.77 3.36
CA ALA A 103 8.41 18.79 3.11
C ALA A 103 8.94 20.20 3.47
N PRO A 104 8.54 21.26 2.74
CA PRO A 104 7.68 21.26 1.57
C PRO A 104 8.42 20.99 0.25
N THR A 105 9.74 20.82 0.29
CA THR A 105 10.63 20.78 -0.89
C THR A 105 10.20 19.74 -1.93
N HIS A 106 9.81 18.54 -1.50
CA HIS A 106 9.42 17.44 -2.39
C HIS A 106 7.90 17.25 -2.50
N TYR A 107 7.15 17.62 -1.47
CA TYR A 107 5.70 17.48 -1.42
C TYR A 107 5.09 18.40 -0.37
N ARG A 108 3.80 18.69 -0.51
CA ARG A 108 3.00 19.34 0.54
C ARG A 108 2.48 18.29 1.52
N LEU A 109 2.90 18.38 2.78
CA LEU A 109 2.45 17.50 3.85
C LEU A 109 1.11 17.99 4.41
N HIS A 110 0.06 17.16 4.30
CA HIS A 110 -1.26 17.46 4.86
C HIS A 110 -1.41 16.94 6.30
N ALA A 111 -1.13 15.64 6.51
CA ALA A 111 -1.14 14.97 7.79
C ALA A 111 -0.35 13.66 7.68
N PHE A 112 0.11 13.14 8.82
CA PHE A 112 0.67 11.79 8.91
C PHE A 112 0.53 11.25 10.35
N CYS A 113 0.60 9.93 10.48
CA CYS A 113 0.80 9.23 11.74
C CYS A 113 1.91 8.19 11.57
N ILE A 114 2.53 7.81 12.69
CA ILE A 114 3.56 6.77 12.81
C ILE A 114 3.19 5.93 14.01
#